data_AF-A0A351KHN7-F1
#
_entry.id   AF-A0A351KHN7-F1
#
_cell.length_a   1.000
_cell.length_b   1.000
_cell.length_c   1.000
_cell.angle_alpha   90.00
_cell.angle_beta   90.00
_cell.angle_gamma   90.00
#
_symmetry.space_group_name_H-M   'P 1'
#
loop_
_entity.id
_entity.type
_entity.pdbx_description
1 polymer ?
#
loop_
_entity_poly.entity_id
_entity_poly.type
_entity_poly.pdbx_seq_one_letter_code
_entity_poly.pdbx_strand_id
1 'polypeptide(L)' 'MENFDIAMGIVRVTEGAALACSKLLGRGNSSEVDKAAVDGVRHAFDLLPIKGRVVIGECEL' A
#
# COMPACT_ATOMS: atom_id res chain seq x y z
N MET A 1 -18.08 6.40 18.04
CA MET A 1 -16.97 6.29 17.07
C MET A 1 -17.57 6.72 15.74
N GLU A 2 -17.14 7.84 15.17
CA GLU A 2 -17.60 8.23 13.83
C GLU A 2 -17.36 7.05 12.87
N ASN A 3 -18.32 6.82 11.96
CA ASN A 3 -18.19 5.77 10.96
C ASN A 3 -16.95 6.06 10.11
N PHE A 4 -15.91 5.25 10.27
CA PHE A 4 -14.71 5.33 9.45
C PHE A 4 -15.08 5.00 8.00
N ASP A 5 -14.84 5.93 7.08
CA ASP A 5 -15.06 5.71 5.66
C ASP A 5 -13.94 4.83 5.09
N ILE A 6 -14.22 3.54 5.02
CA ILE A 6 -13.31 2.54 4.45
C ILE A 6 -12.98 2.85 2.99
N ALA A 7 -13.92 3.39 2.21
CA ALA A 7 -13.68 3.68 0.80
C ALA A 7 -12.59 4.75 0.66
N MET A 8 -12.68 5.83 1.44
CA MET A 8 -11.62 6.85 1.49
C MET A 8 -10.31 6.32 2.07
N GLY A 9 -10.38 5.40 3.04
CA GLY A 9 -9.21 4.70 3.56
C GLY A 9 -8.45 3.92 2.48
N ILE A 10 -9.17 3.19 1.62
CA ILE A 10 -8.58 2.41 0.53
C ILE A 10 -7.95 3.31 -0.53
N VAL A 11 -8.56 4.45 -0.88
CA VAL A 11 -7.94 5.43 -1.79
C VAL A 11 -6.58 5.85 -1.27
N ARG A 12 -6.46 6.15 0.03
CA ARG A 12 -5.17 6.54 0.64
C ARG A 12 -4.14 5.42 0.62
N VAL A 13 -4.55 4.15 0.65
CA VAL A 13 -3.61 3.03 0.47
C VAL A 13 -2.98 3.06 -0.92
N THR A 14 -3.79 3.30 -1.96
CA THR A 14 -3.26 3.41 -3.34
C THR A 14 -2.34 4.62 -3.51
N GLU A 15 -2.66 5.75 -2.87
CA GLU A 15 -1.80 6.95 -2.86
C GLU A 15 -0.47 6.67 -2.14
N GLY A 16 -0.51 6.01 -0.98
CA GLY A 16 0.69 5.63 -0.22
C GLY A 16 1.63 4.75 -1.02
N ALA A 17 1.10 3.77 -1.75
CA ALA A 17 1.85 2.92 -2.66
C ALA A 17 2.53 3.73 -3.77
N ALA A 18 1.75 4.57 -4.47
CA ALA A 18 2.22 5.39 -5.58
C ALA A 18 3.32 6.37 -5.13
N LEU A 19 3.13 7.05 -3.99
CA LEU A 19 4.11 7.97 -3.45
C LEU A 19 5.40 7.26 -3.02
N ALA A 20 5.30 6.06 -2.44
CA ALA A 20 6.46 5.29 -1.99
C ALA A 20 7.35 4.88 -3.18
N CYS A 21 6.77 4.32 -4.24
CA CYS A 21 7.53 3.86 -5.41
C CYS A 21 7.92 5.00 -6.37
N SER A 22 7.21 6.15 -6.36
CA SER A 22 7.49 7.29 -7.25
C SER A 22 8.93 7.81 -7.18
N LYS A 23 9.58 7.71 -6.01
CA LYS A 23 10.96 8.16 -5.77
C LYS A 23 12.00 7.34 -6.55
N LEU A 24 11.60 6.17 -7.03
CA LEU A 24 12.44 5.20 -7.74
C LEU A 24 12.19 5.18 -9.25
N LEU A 25 11.27 6.01 -9.75
CA LEU A 25 10.99 6.11 -11.19
C LEU A 25 12.26 6.48 -11.97
N GLY A 26 12.43 5.82 -13.12
CA GLY A 26 13.57 6.06 -14.02
C GLY A 26 14.90 5.44 -13.58
N ARG A 27 14.96 4.74 -12.44
CA ARG A 27 16.21 4.10 -11.95
C ARG A 27 16.53 2.75 -12.60
N GLY A 28 15.63 2.20 -13.41
CA GLY A 28 15.82 0.91 -14.09
C GLY A 28 15.80 -0.32 -13.16
N ASN A 29 15.36 -0.16 -11.90
CA ASN A 29 15.31 -1.25 -10.91
C ASN A 29 13.86 -1.56 -10.52
N SER A 30 13.20 -2.44 -11.28
CA SER A 30 11.78 -2.77 -11.08
C SER A 30 11.50 -3.47 -9.75
N SER A 31 12.42 -4.31 -9.26
CA SER A 31 12.24 -5.02 -7.99
C SER A 31 12.25 -4.06 -6.79
N GLU A 32 13.09 -3.02 -6.82
CA GLU A 32 13.11 -2.01 -5.76
C GLU A 32 11.87 -1.12 -5.79
N VAL A 33 11.37 -0.79 -7.00
CA VAL A 33 10.11 -0.06 -7.20
C VAL A 33 8.94 -0.85 -6.61
N ASP A 34 8.87 -2.15 -6.91
CA ASP A 34 7.82 -3.03 -6.44
C ASP A 34 7.84 -3.19 -4.91
N LYS A 35 9.02 -3.46 -4.34
CA LYS A 35 9.18 -3.52 -2.88
C LYS A 35 8.75 -2.22 -2.20
N ALA A 36 9.13 -1.06 -2.74
CA ALA A 36 8.71 0.22 -2.20
C ALA A 36 7.19 0.43 -2.26
N ALA A 37 6.54 -0.04 -3.34
CA ALA A 37 5.08 0.00 -3.44
C ALA A 37 4.41 -0.90 -2.39
N VAL A 38 4.88 -2.14 -2.24
CA VAL A 38 4.36 -3.10 -1.25
C VAL A 38 4.51 -2.57 0.18
N ASP A 39 5.67 -2.01 0.53
CA ASP A 39 5.91 -1.41 1.84
C ASP A 39 4.96 -0.23 2.10
N GLY A 40 4.73 0.61 1.08
CA GLY A 40 3.78 1.72 1.13
C GLY A 40 2.34 1.24 1.35
N VAL A 41 1.90 0.21 0.63
CA VAL A 41 0.60 -0.45 0.81
C VAL A 41 0.46 -0.99 2.23
N ARG A 42 1.47 -1.73 2.72
CA ARG A 42 1.45 -2.38 4.04
C ARG A 42 1.32 -1.34 5.15
N HIS A 43 2.12 -0.30 5.10
CA HIS A 43 2.09 0.79 6.08
C HIS A 43 0.73 1.50 6.09
N ALA A 44 0.16 1.79 4.91
CA ALA A 44 -1.14 2.44 4.83
C ALA A 44 -2.28 1.56 5.36
N PHE A 45 -2.26 0.24 5.09
CA PHE A 45 -3.25 -0.68 5.63
C PHE A 45 -3.20 -0.79 7.16
N ASP A 46 -2.01 -0.75 7.77
CA ASP A 46 -1.84 -0.84 9.23
C ASP A 46 -2.45 0.37 9.98
N LEU A 47 -2.69 1.49 9.28
CA LEU A 47 -3.33 2.69 9.81
C LEU A 47 -4.87 2.64 9.74
N LEU A 48 -5.44 1.71 8.97
CA LEU A 48 -6.89 1.58 8.83
C LEU A 48 -7.45 0.78 10.02
N PRO A 49 -8.58 1.19 10.63
CA PRO A 49 -9.23 0.45 11.72
C PRO A 49 -10.01 -0.76 11.17
N ILE A 50 -9.31 -1.67 10.48
CA ILE A 50 -9.88 -2.85 9.84
C ILE A 50 -9.21 -4.12 10.35
N LYS A 51 -9.94 -5.23 10.30
CA LYS A 51 -9.40 -6.57 10.49
C LYS A 51 -9.42 -7.32 9.16
N GLY A 52 -8.49 -6.97 8.28
CA GLY A 52 -8.35 -7.54 6.94
C GLY A 52 -7.45 -8.79 6.90
N ARG A 53 -7.68 -9.64 5.90
CA ARG A 53 -6.75 -10.72 5.51
C ARG A 53 -6.41 -10.53 4.03
N VAL A 54 -5.12 -10.50 3.72
CA VAL A 54 -4.66 -10.55 2.33
C VAL A 54 -4.92 -11.96 1.79
N VAL A 55 -5.72 -12.07 0.74
CA VAL A 55 -6.02 -13.34 0.05
C VAL A 55 -5.41 -13.41 -1.35
N ILE A 56 -4.98 -12.26 -1.88
CA ILE A 56 -4.23 -12.10 -3.14
C ILE A 56 -3.22 -10.97 -2.90
N GLY A 57 -1.94 -11.19 -3.21
CA GLY A 57 -0.85 -10.21 -3.00
C GLY A 57 0.47 -10.67 -3.65
N GLU A 58 1.50 -9.82 -3.57
CA GLU A 58 2.78 -9.96 -4.30
C GLU A 58 3.64 -11.19 -3.92
N CYS A 59 3.41 -11.90 -2.80
CA CYS A 59 3.96 -13.26 -2.55
C CYS A 59 3.37 -13.95 -1.31
N GLU A 60 3.49 -15.28 -1.27
CA GLU A 60 3.28 -16.17 -0.10
C GLU A 60 4.28 -15.85 1.02
N LEU A 61 3.86 -16.09 2.27
CA LEU A 61 4.64 -15.85 3.50
C LEU A 61 6.05 -16.45 3.48
#